data_AF-A0A1Y3ZPK4-F1
#
_entry.id   AF-A0A1Y3ZPK4-F1
#
_cell.length_a   1.000
_cell.length_b   1.000
_cell.length_c   1.000
_cell.angle_alpha   90.00
_cell.angle_beta   90.00
_cell.angle_gamma   90.00
#
_symmetry.space_group_name_H-M   'P 1'
#
loop_
_entity.id
_entity.type
_entity.pdbx_description
1 polymer ?
#
loop_
_entity_poly.entity_id
_entity_poly.type
_entity_poly.pdbx_seq_one_letter_code
_entity_poly.pdbx_strand_id
1 'polypeptide(L)'
;MRSFVAASLEADCPVAFLNLDNGKVKQLHRWHWVTLIGLDGDTASIVDNGEAFTMDLHLWYDTTKTRGGFVSALGAGEEFASC
;
A
#
# COMPACT_ATOMS: atom_id res chain seq x y z
N MET A 1 -0.50 9.26 -5.68
CA MET A 1 -0.28 7.99 -4.97
C MET A 1 -0.27 8.20 -3.47
N ARG A 2 0.69 8.96 -2.92
CA ARG A 2 0.81 9.21 -1.48
C ARG A 2 -0.50 9.68 -0.83
N SER A 3 -1.19 10.66 -1.42
CA SER A 3 -2.46 11.18 -0.89
C SER A 3 -3.58 10.13 -0.83
N PHE A 4 -3.61 9.17 -1.76
CA PHE A 4 -4.59 8.07 -1.73
C PHE A 4 -4.31 7.12 -0.57
N VAL A 5 -3.03 6.73 -0.41
CA VAL A 5 -2.61 5.84 0.69
C VAL A 5 -2.83 6.52 2.04
N ALA A 6 -2.44 7.80 2.16
CA ALA A 6 -2.63 8.59 3.37
C ALA A 6 -4.10 8.69 3.76
N ALA A 7 -5.00 9.06 2.83
CA ALA A 7 -6.42 9.21 3.12
C ALA A 7 -7.07 7.91 3.62
N SER A 8 -6.64 6.75 3.10
CA SER A 8 -7.12 5.45 3.59
C SER A 8 -6.62 5.15 5.00
N LEU A 9 -5.33 5.36 5.26
CA LEU A 9 -4.72 5.09 6.55
C LEU A 9 -5.23 6.05 7.64
N GLU A 10 -5.47 7.32 7.30
CA GLU A 10 -6.10 8.32 8.18
C GLU A 10 -7.53 7.95 8.56
N ALA A 11 -8.20 7.11 7.76
CA ALA A 11 -9.51 6.54 8.04
C ALA A 11 -9.43 5.16 8.73
N ASP A 12 -8.29 4.83 9.34
CA ASP A 12 -7.99 3.54 9.97
C ASP A 12 -8.20 2.34 9.01
N CYS A 13 -8.03 2.56 7.70
CA CYS A 13 -8.22 1.54 6.67
C CYS A 13 -6.89 1.19 5.99
N PRO A 14 -6.34 -0.01 6.23
CA PRO A 14 -5.16 -0.52 5.52
C PRO A 14 -5.38 -0.58 4.01
N VAL A 15 -4.31 -0.45 3.25
CA VAL A 15 -4.35 -0.40 1.78
C VAL A 15 -3.80 -1.70 1.21
N ALA A 16 -4.61 -2.40 0.42
CA ALA A 16 -4.13 -3.53 -0.37
C ALA A 16 -3.28 -3.01 -1.54
N PHE A 17 -2.09 -3.59 -1.71
CA PHE A 17 -1.13 -3.19 -2.73
C PHE A 17 -0.72 -4.37 -3.59
N LEU A 18 -1.10 -4.31 -4.86
CA LEU A 18 -0.62 -5.21 -5.89
C LEU A 18 0.69 -4.67 -6.44
N ASN A 19 1.76 -5.44 -6.30
CA ASN A 19 3.05 -5.16 -6.90
C ASN A 19 3.35 -6.11 -8.07
N LEU A 20 3.40 -5.62 -9.30
CA LEU A 20 3.78 -6.42 -10.49
C LEU A 20 5.27 -6.32 -10.83
N ASP A 21 5.95 -5.28 -10.36
CA ASP A 21 7.40 -5.10 -10.48
C ASP A 21 7.96 -4.32 -9.29
N ASN A 22 8.88 -4.94 -8.53
CA ASN A 22 9.41 -4.39 -7.29
C ASN A 22 10.48 -3.31 -7.49
N GLY A 23 10.85 -3.00 -8.75
CA GLY A 23 11.87 -2.01 -9.04
C GLY A 23 13.17 -2.29 -8.29
N LYS A 24 13.67 -1.30 -7.54
CA LYS A 24 14.85 -1.42 -6.67
C LYS A 24 14.54 -1.81 -5.22
N VAL A 25 13.27 -2.00 -4.84
CA VAL A 25 12.88 -2.44 -3.50
C VAL A 25 13.10 -3.95 -3.38
N LYS A 26 14.10 -4.35 -2.60
CA LYS A 26 14.53 -5.76 -2.51
C LYS A 26 13.62 -6.65 -1.68
N GLN A 27 12.99 -6.09 -0.65
CA GLN A 27 12.12 -6.82 0.28
C GLN A 27 10.72 -7.08 -0.31
N LEU A 28 10.38 -6.43 -1.42
CA LEU A 28 9.09 -6.57 -2.07
C LEU A 28 9.17 -7.61 -3.19
N HIS A 29 8.35 -8.65 -3.11
CA HIS A 29 8.29 -9.69 -4.14
C HIS A 29 7.51 -9.24 -5.36
N ARG A 30 7.94 -9.72 -6.54
CA ARG A 30 7.30 -9.41 -7.82
C ARG A 30 6.03 -10.23 -8.03
N TRP A 31 5.01 -9.66 -8.65
CA TRP A 31 3.69 -10.29 -8.85
C TRP A 31 3.05 -10.72 -7.53
N HIS A 32 3.00 -9.80 -6.57
CA HIS A 32 2.65 -10.10 -5.19
C HIS A 32 1.68 -9.08 -4.59
N TRP A 33 0.81 -9.55 -3.70
CA TRP A 33 -0.06 -8.70 -2.91
C TRP A 33 0.51 -8.54 -1.51
N VAL A 34 0.56 -7.30 -1.05
CA VAL A 34 0.94 -6.94 0.33
C VAL A 34 -0.03 -5.91 0.89
N THR A 35 0.04 -5.64 2.19
CA THR A 35 -0.83 -4.67 2.85
C THR A 35 0.00 -3.51 3.41
N LEU A 36 -0.30 -2.28 3.01
CA LEU A 36 0.25 -1.09 3.68
C LEU A 36 -0.58 -0.80 4.92
N ILE A 37 0.12 -0.62 6.03
CA ILE A 37 -0.47 -0.35 7.36
C ILE A 37 -0.02 0.99 7.94
N GLY A 38 0.87 1.71 7.26
CA GLY A 38 1.40 2.98 7.74
C GLY A 38 2.15 3.73 6.66
N LEU A 39 2.28 5.05 6.85
CA LEU A 39 2.99 5.94 5.95
C LEU A 39 3.59 7.11 6.73
N ASP A 40 4.92 7.26 6.66
CA ASP A 40 5.67 8.39 7.23
C ASP A 40 6.53 9.01 6.12
N GLY A 41 6.17 10.21 5.68
CA GLY A 41 6.70 10.80 4.45
C GLY A 41 6.46 9.87 3.26
N ASP A 42 7.53 9.41 2.61
CA ASP A 42 7.50 8.43 1.53
C ASP A 42 7.80 6.99 1.99
N THR A 43 8.02 6.77 3.29
CA THR A 43 8.27 5.45 3.86
C THR A 43 6.95 4.78 4.22
N ALA A 44 6.62 3.68 3.53
CA ALA A 44 5.47 2.84 3.84
C ALA A 44 5.85 1.71 4.79
N SER A 45 4.99 1.44 5.77
CA SER A 45 5.02 0.22 6.58
C SER A 45 4.13 -0.84 5.95
N ILE A 46 4.68 -2.03 5.74
CA ILE A 46 4.04 -3.14 5.01
C ILE A 46 3.99 -4.37 5.90
N VAL A 47 2.89 -5.12 5.78
CA VAL A 47 2.79 -6.50 6.27
C VAL A 47 2.62 -7.45 5.08
N ASP A 48 3.44 -8.50 5.08
CA ASP A 48 3.43 -9.58 4.09
C ASP A 48 3.60 -10.92 4.82
N ASN A 49 2.62 -11.83 4.69
CA ASN A 49 2.63 -13.15 5.33
C ASN A 49 2.97 -13.15 6.83
N GLY A 50 2.57 -12.11 7.57
CA GLY A 50 2.83 -11.97 9.01
C GLY A 50 4.18 -11.34 9.36
N GLU A 51 5.02 -11.05 8.37
CA GLU A 51 6.24 -10.26 8.55
C GLU A 51 5.99 -8.79 8.22
N ALA A 52 6.64 -7.90 8.97
CA ALA A 52 6.57 -6.47 8.74
C ALA A 52 7.90 -5.94 8.21
N PHE A 53 7.83 -5.09 7.19
CA PHE A 53 8.99 -4.34 6.69
C PHE A 53 8.57 -2.95 6.23
N THR A 54 9.55 -2.09 6.00
CA THR A 54 9.33 -0.76 5.45
C THR A 54 9.91 -0.65 4.05
N MET A 55 9.29 0.18 3.21
CA MET A 55 9.85 0.51 1.90
C MET A 55 9.66 1.98 1.57
N ASP A 56 10.56 2.50 0.74
CA ASP A 56 10.40 3.80 0.10
C ASP A 56 9.44 3.66 -1.10
N LEU A 57 8.24 4.23 -0.97
CA LEU A 57 7.20 4.23 -2.00
C LEU A 57 7.62 5.02 -3.24
N HIS A 58 8.37 6.11 -3.05
CA HIS A 58 8.85 6.93 -4.15
C HIS A 58 9.90 6.15 -4.97
N LEU A 59 10.83 5.48 -4.30
CA LEU A 59 11.80 4.59 -4.94
C LEU A 59 11.10 3.49 -5.74
N TRP A 60 10.07 2.85 -5.19
CA TRP A 60 9.29 1.86 -5.93
C TRP A 60 8.67 2.47 -7.19
N TYR A 61 7.97 3.60 -7.05
CA TYR A 61 7.25 4.25 -8.16
C TYR A 61 8.17 4.68 -9.31
N ASP A 62 9.37 5.17 -8.99
CA ASP A 62 10.35 5.63 -9.97
C ASP A 62 11.08 4.49 -10.68
N THR A 63 11.18 3.32 -10.06
CA THR A 63 12.06 2.23 -10.54
C THR A 63 11.32 1.01 -11.04
N THR A 64 10.01 0.92 -10.77
CA THR A 64 9.16 -0.17 -11.26
C THR A 64 8.89 -0.07 -12.77
N LYS A 65 8.92 -1.21 -13.46
CA LYS A 65 8.66 -1.31 -14.91
C LYS A 65 7.19 -1.53 -15.27
N THR A 66 6.51 -2.37 -14.49
CA THR A 66 5.11 -2.79 -14.75
C THR A 66 4.14 -2.33 -13.68
N ARG A 67 4.61 -1.56 -12.69
CA ARG A 67 3.82 -0.98 -11.60
C ARG A 67 2.90 -2.02 -10.96
N GLY A 68 1.65 -1.67 -10.74
CA GLY A 68 0.73 -2.34 -9.85
C GLY A 68 -0.38 -1.37 -9.49
N GLY A 69 -1.02 -1.56 -8.33
CA GLY A 69 -2.14 -0.72 -7.92
C GLY A 69 -2.42 -0.78 -6.42
N PHE A 70 -3.14 0.23 -5.96
CA PHE A 70 -3.59 0.35 -4.58
C PHE A 70 -5.10 0.25 -4.53
N VAL A 71 -5.62 -0.45 -3.53
CA VAL A 71 -7.05 -0.61 -3.29
C VAL A 71 -7.32 -0.35 -1.81
N SER A 72 -8.32 0.49 -1.53
CA SER A 72 -8.80 0.79 -0.19
C SER A 72 -10.24 0.34 -0.05
N ALA A 73 -10.56 -0.31 1.07
CA ALA A 73 -11.90 -0.82 1.37
C ALA A 73 -12.73 0.20 2.15
N LEU A 74 -12.75 1.45 1.69
CA LEU A 74 -13.50 2.55 2.34
C LEU A 74 -15.01 2.51 2.08
N GLY A 75 -15.47 1.58 1.22
CA GLY A 75 -16.85 1.51 0.75
C GLY A 75 -17.20 2.59 -0.28
N ALA A 76 -18.37 2.48 -0.91
CA ALA A 76 -19.01 3.63 -1.52
C ALA A 76 -19.59 4.45 -0.36
N GLY A 77 -19.35 5.76 -0.29
CA GLY A 77 -19.64 6.61 0.87
C GLY A 77 -21.12 6.75 1.26
N GLU A 78 -21.75 5.65 1.68
CA GLU A 78 -22.99 5.59 2.41
C GLU A 78 -22.75 4.70 3.64
N GLU A 79 -22.81 5.37 4.79
CA GLU A 79 -23.14 4.89 6.12
C GLU A 79 -23.07 3.35 6.31
N PHE A 80 -22.08 2.90 7.10
CA PHE A 80 -22.28 1.72 7.94
C PHE A 80 -23.39 2.04 8.93
N ALA A 81 -24.64 1.98 8.45
CA ALA A 81 -25.83 1.98 9.27
C ALA A 81 -25.72 0.75 10.18
N SER A 82 -25.44 1.03 11.45
CA SER A 82 -25.69 0.23 12.64
C SER A 82 -26.01 -1.26 12.41
N CYS A 83 -25.11 -2.13 12.89
CA CYS A 83 -25.49 -3.40 13.49
C CYS A 83 -24.50 -3.71 14.63
#